data_AF-A0A8H7CR18-F1
#
_entry.id   AF-A0A8H7CR18-F1
#
_cell.length_a   1.000
_cell.length_b   1.000
_cell.length_c   1.000
_cell.angle_alpha   90.00
_cell.angle_beta   90.00
_cell.angle_gamma   90.00
#
_symmetry.space_group_name_H-M   'P 1'
#
loop_
_entity.id
_entity.type
_entity.pdbx_description
1 polymer ?
#
loop_
_entity_poly.entity_id
_entity_poly.type
_entity_poly.pdbx_seq_one_letter_code
_entity_poly.pdbx_strand_id
1 'polypeptide(L)'
;MSTRGIESLQIPWLLETHGRSCTTIRHTLTPYAFKPERFLMLDGEGNLKLDPSAPIPEAAFGFGRRICPGRHMATSSLWISIACILATFNVTKALDEHGREIEPSYEFDSGFINSPLPFKCSIRPRSEQAGALIQAAAENLESSE
;
A
#
# COMPACT_ATOMS: atom_id res chain seq x y z
N MET A 1 -52.64 35.38 -13.46
CA MET A 1 -52.17 34.81 -14.74
C MET A 1 -50.65 34.75 -14.69
N SER A 2 -50.12 33.62 -14.22
CA SER A 2 -49.46 32.61 -15.07
C SER A 2 -48.03 33.03 -15.44
N THR A 3 -47.08 32.72 -14.56
CA THR A 3 -45.69 32.47 -14.95
C THR A 3 -45.53 30.95 -15.09
N ARG A 4 -45.34 30.55 -16.34
CA ARG A 4 -44.91 29.23 -16.83
C ARG A 4 -43.69 28.80 -15.98
N GLY A 5 -43.63 27.61 -15.40
CA GLY A 5 -43.64 26.34 -16.12
C GLY A 5 -42.22 26.04 -16.60
N ILE A 6 -41.32 25.68 -15.68
CA ILE A 6 -40.03 25.04 -15.99
C ILE A 6 -40.04 23.72 -15.23
N GLU A 7 -40.49 22.69 -15.94
CA GLU A 7 -40.38 21.30 -15.53
C GLU A 7 -38.92 20.82 -15.72
N SER A 8 -38.53 19.89 -14.83
CA SER A 8 -37.67 18.74 -15.11
C SER A 8 -36.24 18.96 -15.62
N LEU A 9 -35.33 19.27 -14.68
CA LEU A 9 -33.99 18.69 -14.70
C LEU A 9 -33.78 17.88 -13.42
N GLN A 10 -34.14 16.62 -13.52
CA GLN A 10 -33.97 15.59 -12.50
C GLN A 10 -32.49 15.18 -12.48
N ILE A 11 -31.74 15.68 -11.49
CA ILE A 11 -30.37 15.23 -11.17
C ILE A 11 -30.52 14.03 -10.21
N PRO A 12 -30.29 12.77 -10.63
CA PRO A 12 -30.71 11.61 -9.85
C PRO A 12 -29.60 11.05 -8.94
N TRP A 13 -28.78 11.90 -8.30
CA TRP A 13 -27.70 11.41 -7.43
C TRP A 13 -27.56 12.12 -6.09
N LEU A 14 -28.50 13.00 -5.73
CA LEU A 14 -28.51 13.63 -4.42
C LEU A 14 -29.86 13.44 -3.75
N LEU A 15 -29.81 12.73 -2.61
CA LEU A 15 -30.85 12.58 -1.58
C LEU A 15 -31.70 11.30 -1.65
N GLU A 16 -31.20 10.24 -1.03
CA GLU A 16 -32.05 9.38 -0.19
C GLU A 16 -31.25 8.88 1.02
N THR A 17 -30.97 9.82 1.93
CA THR A 17 -30.54 9.53 3.30
C THR A 17 -31.76 9.37 4.18
N HIS A 18 -32.34 8.18 4.25
CA HIS A 18 -33.20 7.82 5.38
C HIS A 18 -32.98 6.36 5.80
N GLY A 19 -32.37 6.21 6.98
CA GLY A 19 -32.68 5.15 7.92
C GLY A 19 -32.28 3.73 7.52
N ARG A 20 -30.99 3.43 7.66
CA ARG A 20 -30.48 2.14 8.20
C ARG A 20 -28.98 2.27 8.44
N SER A 21 -28.63 2.34 9.72
CA SER A 21 -27.29 2.07 10.23
C SER A 21 -26.85 0.67 9.77
N CYS A 22 -25.83 0.59 8.92
CA CYS A 22 -24.95 -0.56 8.74
C CYS A 22 -23.78 -0.15 7.84
N THR A 23 -22.79 0.52 8.41
CA THR A 23 -21.57 1.01 7.72
C THR A 23 -20.56 -0.11 7.40
N THR A 24 -20.98 -1.38 7.33
CA THR A 24 -20.06 -2.53 7.47
C THR A 24 -19.53 -3.12 6.15
N ILE A 25 -19.85 -2.59 4.96
CA ILE A 25 -19.26 -3.11 3.70
C ILE A 25 -18.85 -1.99 2.75
N ARG A 26 -17.98 -1.08 3.18
CA ARG A 26 -17.36 -0.08 2.29
C ARG A 26 -15.91 -0.40 1.90
N HIS A 27 -15.22 -1.30 2.60
CA HIS A 27 -13.78 -1.52 2.39
C HIS A 27 -13.43 -2.38 1.17
N THR A 28 -14.36 -3.14 0.55
CA THR A 28 -14.01 -4.16 -0.47
C THR A 28 -14.33 -3.79 -1.92
N LEU A 29 -14.93 -2.63 -2.21
CA LEU A 29 -15.49 -2.33 -3.54
C LEU A 29 -14.45 -2.20 -4.68
N THR A 30 -13.15 -2.10 -4.37
CA THR A 30 -12.07 -2.11 -5.37
C THR A 30 -10.92 -3.04 -4.94
N PRO A 31 -11.05 -4.37 -5.06
CA PRO A 31 -10.05 -5.32 -4.54
C PRO A 31 -8.72 -5.28 -5.32
N TYR A 32 -8.76 -4.96 -6.61
CA TYR A 32 -7.58 -4.91 -7.48
C TYR A 32 -6.80 -3.59 -7.42
N ALA A 33 -7.32 -2.57 -6.72
CA ALA A 33 -6.64 -1.29 -6.55
C ALA A 33 -5.79 -1.28 -5.28
N PHE A 34 -4.51 -0.93 -5.40
CA PHE A 34 -3.62 -0.69 -4.26
C PHE A 34 -4.06 0.57 -3.51
N LYS A 35 -4.66 0.39 -2.32
CA LYS A 35 -5.19 1.46 -1.45
C LYS A 35 -4.81 1.19 0.01
N PRO A 36 -3.62 1.61 0.46
CA PRO A 36 -3.17 1.42 1.84
C PRO A 36 -4.12 2.02 2.87
N GLU A 37 -4.83 3.08 2.51
CA GLU A 37 -5.78 3.81 3.36
C GLU A 37 -6.94 2.91 3.82
N ARG A 38 -7.18 1.78 3.15
CA ARG A 38 -8.20 0.80 3.51
C ARG A 38 -7.97 0.17 4.90
N PHE A 39 -6.73 0.22 5.40
CA PHE A 39 -6.36 -0.28 6.72
C PHE A 39 -6.33 0.83 7.79
N LEU A 40 -6.66 2.07 7.42
CA LEU A 40 -6.58 3.24 8.29
C LEU A 40 -7.98 3.80 8.57
N MET A 41 -8.18 4.28 9.79
CA MET A 41 -9.34 5.06 10.21
C MET A 41 -8.89 6.29 11.00
N LEU A 42 -9.77 7.28 11.13
CA LEU A 42 -9.59 8.39 12.06
C LEU A 42 -10.25 8.03 13.39
N ASP A 43 -9.59 8.33 14.50
CA ASP A 43 -10.22 8.28 15.82
C ASP A 43 -11.13 9.50 16.06
N GLY A 44 -11.76 9.54 17.24
CA GLY A 44 -12.67 10.63 17.62
C GLY A 44 -11.98 12.00 17.69
N GLU A 45 -10.65 12.01 17.79
CA GLU A 45 -9.79 13.20 17.84
C GLU A 45 -9.19 13.56 16.47
N GLY A 46 -9.44 12.76 15.42
CA GLY A 46 -8.92 12.99 14.08
C GLY A 46 -7.50 12.46 13.83
N ASN A 47 -6.95 11.61 14.70
CA ASN A 47 -5.67 10.94 14.48
C ASN A 47 -5.85 9.65 13.67
N LEU A 48 -4.88 9.35 12.81
CA LEU A 48 -4.84 8.10 12.06
C LEU A 48 -4.54 6.92 13.00
N LYS A 49 -5.41 5.89 12.95
CA LYS A 49 -5.25 4.60 13.63
C LYS A 49 -5.53 3.46 12.66
N LEU A 50 -5.06 2.26 12.99
CA LEU A 50 -5.44 1.06 12.26
C LEU A 50 -6.93 0.78 12.47
N ASP A 51 -7.63 0.48 11.39
CA ASP A 51 -9.05 0.15 11.42
C ASP A 51 -9.26 -1.31 11.90
N PRO A 52 -9.87 -1.55 13.07
CA PRO A 52 -10.13 -2.89 13.57
C PRO A 52 -11.09 -3.71 12.69
N SER A 53 -11.85 -3.04 11.82
CA SER A 53 -12.80 -3.66 10.89
C SER A 53 -12.19 -3.97 9.51
N ALA A 54 -10.96 -3.51 9.25
CA ALA A 54 -10.25 -3.81 8.02
C ALA A 54 -9.90 -5.32 7.91
N PRO A 55 -9.69 -5.84 6.68
CA PRO A 55 -9.25 -7.21 6.47
C PRO A 55 -7.99 -7.50 7.29
N ILE A 56 -8.03 -8.59 8.06
CA ILE A 56 -6.99 -9.01 9.01
C ILE A 56 -5.69 -9.30 8.22
N PRO A 57 -4.60 -8.52 8.38
CA PRO A 57 -3.33 -8.77 7.69
C PRO A 57 -2.76 -10.17 7.95
N GLU A 58 -3.05 -10.73 9.14
CA GLU A 58 -2.66 -12.08 9.55
C GLU A 58 -3.25 -13.19 8.68
N ALA A 59 -4.33 -12.91 7.94
CA ALA A 59 -4.91 -13.84 6.98
C ALA A 59 -3.90 -14.30 5.91
N ALA A 60 -2.90 -13.45 5.60
CA ALA A 60 -1.80 -13.80 4.69
C ALA A 60 -0.94 -14.98 5.20
N PHE A 61 -0.96 -15.26 6.50
CA PHE A 61 -0.20 -16.34 7.13
C PHE A 61 -1.03 -17.61 7.37
N GLY A 62 -2.30 -17.63 6.95
CA GLY A 62 -3.24 -18.73 7.14
C GLY A 62 -3.85 -18.77 8.54
N PHE A 63 -4.51 -19.88 8.87
CA PHE A 63 -5.32 -20.02 10.09
C PHE A 63 -5.13 -21.38 10.78
N GLY A 64 -5.48 -21.42 12.08
CA GLY A 64 -5.56 -22.66 12.86
C GLY A 64 -4.20 -23.30 13.17
N ARG A 65 -4.18 -24.63 13.31
CA ARG A 65 -3.00 -25.41 13.75
C ARG A 65 -1.81 -25.35 12.78
N ARG A 66 -2.00 -24.86 11.55
CA ARG A 66 -0.98 -24.76 10.50
C ARG A 66 -0.69 -23.30 10.11
N ILE A 67 -1.09 -22.34 10.94
CA ILE A 67 -0.69 -20.93 10.76
C ILE A 67 0.84 -20.82 10.67
N CYS A 68 1.33 -19.95 9.79
CA CYS A 68 2.76 -19.79 9.59
C CYS A 68 3.48 -19.51 10.94
N PRO A 69 4.44 -20.37 11.35
CA PRO A 69 5.17 -20.15 12.60
C PRO A 69 6.11 -18.93 12.49
N GLY A 70 6.57 -18.61 11.28
CA GLY A 70 7.47 -17.48 11.01
C GLY A 70 6.79 -16.10 10.92
N ARG A 71 5.46 -16.00 11.11
CA ARG A 71 4.70 -14.75 10.90
C ARG A 71 5.24 -13.55 11.69
N HIS A 72 5.66 -13.77 12.93
CA HIS A 72 6.15 -12.69 13.80
C HIS A 72 7.49 -12.16 13.31
N MET A 73 8.42 -13.08 13.00
CA MET A 73 9.71 -12.73 12.42
C MET A 73 9.52 -12.03 11.07
N ALA A 74 8.69 -12.58 10.18
CA ALA A 74 8.41 -12.00 8.88
C ALA A 74 7.87 -10.57 8.99
N THR A 75 6.87 -10.34 9.85
CA THR A 75 6.30 -9.00 10.06
C THR A 75 7.34 -8.01 10.60
N SER A 76 8.10 -8.40 11.63
CA SER A 76 9.14 -7.51 12.20
C SER A 76 10.25 -7.22 11.21
N SER A 77 10.75 -8.24 10.50
CA SER A 77 11.81 -8.08 9.49
C SER A 77 11.36 -7.24 8.31
N LEU A 78 10.13 -7.45 7.79
CA LEU A 78 9.59 -6.64 6.70
C LEU A 78 9.38 -5.19 7.13
N TRP A 79 8.85 -4.97 8.34
CA TRP A 79 8.63 -3.62 8.87
C TRP A 79 9.92 -2.82 8.92
N ILE A 80 10.97 -3.38 9.56
CA ILE A 80 12.24 -2.66 9.68
C ILE A 80 12.93 -2.50 8.32
N SER A 81 12.87 -3.52 7.44
CA SER A 81 13.47 -3.45 6.10
C SER A 81 12.84 -2.34 5.28
N ILE A 82 11.49 -2.28 5.23
CA ILE A 82 10.76 -1.24 4.49
C ILE A 82 11.04 0.13 5.10
N ALA A 83 11.02 0.27 6.42
CA ALA A 83 11.32 1.53 7.09
C ALA A 83 12.75 2.02 6.78
N CYS A 84 13.74 1.13 6.80
CA CYS A 84 15.12 1.46 6.45
C CYS A 84 15.24 1.86 4.97
N ILE A 85 14.68 1.08 4.05
CA ILE A 85 14.70 1.39 2.61
C ILE A 85 14.05 2.76 2.37
N LEU A 86 12.86 2.98 2.94
CA LEU A 86 12.14 4.23 2.83
C LEU A 86 12.74 5.35 3.67
N ALA A 87 13.75 5.13 4.50
CA ALA A 87 14.49 6.19 5.19
C ALA A 87 15.72 6.64 4.40
N THR A 88 16.40 5.70 3.74
CA THR A 88 17.72 5.93 3.12
C THR A 88 17.68 6.03 1.60
N PHE A 89 16.67 5.47 0.92
CA PHE A 89 16.58 5.46 -0.54
C PHE A 89 15.33 6.16 -1.08
N ASN A 90 15.47 6.68 -2.29
CA ASN A 90 14.37 7.01 -3.19
C ASN A 90 14.26 5.89 -4.22
N VAL A 91 13.10 5.22 -4.23
CA VAL A 91 12.78 4.15 -5.19
C VAL A 91 11.79 4.74 -6.20
N THR A 92 12.24 4.86 -7.44
CA THR A 92 11.45 5.42 -8.54
C THR A 92 11.42 4.47 -9.72
N LYS A 93 10.53 4.73 -10.68
CA LYS A 93 10.54 4.00 -11.95
C LYS A 93 11.86 4.22 -12.68
N ALA A 94 12.26 3.22 -13.45
CA ALA A 94 13.39 3.37 -14.36
C ALA A 94 12.99 4.29 -15.54
N LEU A 95 13.99 4.91 -16.17
CA LEU A 95 13.80 5.72 -17.37
C LEU A 95 14.32 4.96 -18.60
N ASP A 96 13.65 5.15 -19.74
CA ASP A 96 14.13 4.68 -21.04
C ASP A 96 15.23 5.60 -21.62
N GLU A 97 15.74 5.26 -22.80
CA GLU A 97 16.77 6.04 -23.51
C GLU A 97 16.32 7.48 -23.84
N HIS A 98 15.02 7.74 -23.80
CA HIS A 98 14.41 9.04 -24.07
C HIS A 98 13.95 9.77 -22.79
N GLY A 99 14.28 9.24 -21.61
CA GLY A 99 13.93 9.82 -20.32
C GLY A 99 12.47 9.62 -19.89
N ARG A 100 11.73 8.69 -20.51
CA ARG A 100 10.34 8.37 -20.15
C ARG A 100 10.29 7.26 -19.10
N GLU A 101 9.33 7.35 -18.18
CA GLU A 101 9.13 6.32 -17.16
C GLU A 101 8.76 4.97 -17.78
N ILE A 102 9.43 3.92 -17.33
CA ILE A 102 9.09 2.53 -17.65
C ILE A 102 8.14 2.02 -16.56
N GLU A 103 6.91 1.70 -16.94
CA GLU A 103 5.95 1.07 -16.02
C GLU A 103 6.36 -0.38 -15.74
N PRO A 104 6.54 -0.79 -14.47
CA PRO A 104 6.81 -2.17 -14.13
C PRO A 104 5.66 -3.09 -14.53
N SER A 105 5.97 -4.29 -15.02
CA SER A 105 4.97 -5.31 -15.31
C SER A 105 4.32 -5.85 -14.03
N TYR A 106 3.00 -6.05 -14.04
CA TYR A 106 2.26 -6.73 -12.96
C TYR A 106 2.26 -8.26 -13.11
N GLU A 107 3.30 -8.81 -13.73
CA GLU A 107 3.44 -10.24 -14.02
C GLU A 107 4.21 -10.93 -12.89
N PHE A 108 3.70 -12.08 -12.46
CA PHE A 108 4.25 -12.88 -11.38
C PHE A 108 4.56 -14.28 -11.88
N ASP A 109 5.61 -14.88 -11.32
CA ASP A 109 5.86 -16.30 -11.50
C ASP A 109 4.76 -17.14 -10.82
N SER A 110 4.46 -18.29 -11.41
CA SER A 110 3.43 -19.25 -10.99
C SER A 110 3.94 -20.28 -9.97
N GLY A 111 5.12 -20.04 -9.38
CA GLY A 111 5.75 -20.92 -8.41
C GLY A 111 5.05 -20.99 -7.05
N PHE A 112 5.58 -21.82 -6.15
CA PHE A 112 5.08 -21.94 -4.76
C PHE A 112 5.15 -20.59 -4.00
N ILE A 113 6.12 -19.75 -4.35
CA ILE A 113 6.25 -18.38 -3.86
C ILE A 113 5.95 -17.45 -5.03
N ASN A 114 4.87 -16.67 -4.94
CA ASN A 114 4.55 -15.64 -5.92
C ASN A 114 5.60 -14.54 -5.85
N SER A 115 6.48 -14.48 -6.85
CA SER A 115 7.52 -13.47 -6.99
C SER A 115 7.28 -12.68 -8.28
N PRO A 116 7.48 -11.35 -8.29
CA PRO A 116 7.36 -10.59 -9.53
C PRO A 116 8.43 -11.03 -10.53
N LEU A 117 8.10 -10.98 -11.82
CA LEU A 117 9.12 -11.14 -12.87
C LEU A 117 10.15 -10.00 -12.81
N PRO A 118 11.38 -10.20 -13.31
CA PRO A 118 12.41 -9.16 -13.31
C PRO A 118 11.92 -7.86 -13.97
N PHE A 119 11.98 -6.74 -13.23
CA PHE A 119 11.61 -5.41 -13.71
C PHE A 119 12.71 -4.40 -13.42
N LYS A 120 12.74 -3.30 -14.18
CA LYS A 120 13.70 -2.21 -13.99
C LYS A 120 13.17 -1.19 -12.99
N CYS A 121 14.01 -0.74 -12.07
CA CYS A 121 13.73 0.38 -11.18
C CYS A 121 14.99 1.23 -10.96
N SER A 122 14.80 2.45 -10.48
CA SER A 122 15.89 3.34 -10.07
C SER A 122 15.88 3.45 -8.56
N ILE A 123 16.96 3.01 -7.91
CA ILE A 123 17.18 3.11 -6.47
C ILE A 123 18.36 4.04 -6.25
N ARG A 124 18.13 5.17 -5.58
CA ARG A 124 19.17 6.17 -5.31
C ARG A 124 19.17 6.55 -3.83
N PRO A 125 20.33 6.79 -3.20
CA PRO A 125 20.37 7.37 -1.86
C PRO A 125 19.56 8.67 -1.80
N ARG A 126 18.83 8.87 -0.72
CA ARG A 126 17.98 10.06 -0.55
C ARG A 126 18.80 11.33 -0.32
N SER A 127 19.94 11.20 0.34
CA SER A 127 20.88 12.28 0.60
C SER A 127 22.31 11.74 0.65
N GLU A 128 23.29 12.63 0.63
CA GLU A 128 24.71 12.26 0.79
C GLU A 128 24.96 11.58 2.13
N GLN A 129 24.32 12.04 3.22
CA GLN A 129 24.43 11.42 4.54
C GLN A 129 23.85 10.00 4.55
N ALA A 130 22.71 9.79 3.87
CA ALA A 130 22.16 8.45 3.71
C ALA A 130 23.12 7.56 2.91
N GLY A 131 23.74 8.09 1.84
CA GLY A 131 24.75 7.38 1.05
C GLY A 131 25.96 6.94 1.90
N ALA A 132 26.52 7.85 2.70
CA ALA A 132 27.62 7.54 3.61
C ALA A 132 27.23 6.48 4.66
N LEU A 133 26.02 6.57 5.22
CA LEU A 133 25.50 5.58 6.17
C LEU A 133 25.39 4.19 5.53
N ILE A 134 24.89 4.10 4.30
CA ILE A 134 24.77 2.85 3.55
C ILE A 134 26.15 2.23 3.29
N GLN A 135 27.11 3.04 2.85
CA GLN A 135 28.48 2.57 2.59
C GLN A 135 29.15 2.03 3.86
N ALA A 136 29.09 2.81 4.96
CA ALA A 136 29.61 2.37 6.24
C ALA A 136 28.94 1.08 6.74
N ALA A 137 27.63 0.93 6.55
CA ALA A 137 26.92 -0.30 6.91
C ALA A 137 27.37 -1.50 6.06
N ALA A 138 27.62 -1.32 4.76
CA ALA A 138 28.11 -2.37 3.87
C ALA A 138 29.55 -2.81 4.24
N GLU A 139 30.44 -1.86 4.51
CA GLU A 139 31.83 -2.14 4.94
C GLU A 139 31.87 -2.95 6.26
N ASN A 140 30.98 -2.62 7.21
CA ASN A 140 30.89 -3.35 8.48
C ASN A 140 30.48 -4.82 8.28
N LEU A 141 29.65 -5.12 7.27
CA LEU A 141 29.25 -6.49 6.96
C LEU A 141 30.42 -7.29 6.38
N GLU A 142 31.17 -6.71 5.44
CA GLU A 142 32.35 -7.34 4.83
C GLU A 142 33.47 -7.60 5.85
N SER A 143 33.59 -6.76 6.87
CA SER A 143 34.58 -6.94 7.95
C SER A 143 34.22 -8.02 8.98
N SER A 144 33.00 -8.57 8.93
CA SER A 144 32.50 -9.56 9.88
C SER A 144 32.61 -11.01 9.40
N GLU A 145 33.11 -11.22 8.17
CA GLU A 145 33.40 -12.53 7.56
C GLU A 145 34.89 -12.88 7.63
#